data_AF-A0A8C9G7X1-F1
#
_entry.id   AF-A0A8C9G7X1-F1
#
_cell.length_a   1.000
_cell.length_b   1.000
_cell.length_c   1.000
_cell.angle_alpha   90.00
_cell.angle_beta   90.00
_cell.angle_gamma   90.00
#
_symmetry.space_group_name_H-M   'P 1'
#
loop_
_entity.id
_entity.type
_entity.pdbx_description
1 polymer ?
#
loop_
_entity_poly.entity_id
_entity_poly.type
_entity_poly.pdbx_seq_one_letter_code
_entity_poly.pdbx_strand_id
1 'polypeptide(L)'
;MPQNVILPGPAPWGFRLSGGIDFNQPLIITRITPGSKASTANLCPGDVIVAINGLSTENMTHNDAQERIKAAAHQLSLRIERYVNISLHTCKPTSPTPHQAIVPGTHPQEQD
;
A
#
# COMPACT_ATOMS: atom_id res chain seq x y z
N MET A 1 1.84 -10.11 12.47
CA MET A 1 0.74 -10.59 11.60
C MET A 1 0.99 -10.04 10.20
N PRO A 2 0.86 -10.85 9.15
CA PRO A 2 1.00 -10.37 7.77
C PRO A 2 -0.15 -9.42 7.41
N GLN A 3 0.19 -8.28 6.82
CA GLN A 3 -0.74 -7.26 6.32
C GLN A 3 -0.67 -7.22 4.80
N ASN A 4 -1.84 -7.17 4.15
CA ASN A 4 -1.93 -7.05 2.70
C ASN A 4 -2.21 -5.59 2.33
N VAL A 5 -1.34 -5.01 1.53
CA VAL A 5 -1.34 -3.60 1.15
C VAL A 5 -1.55 -3.51 -0.36
N ILE A 6 -2.47 -2.66 -0.77
CA ILE A 6 -2.82 -2.49 -2.18
C ILE A 6 -2.62 -1.03 -2.56
N LEU A 7 -1.82 -0.80 -3.59
CA LEU A 7 -1.47 0.51 -4.12
C LEU A 7 -2.16 0.68 -5.48
N PRO A 8 -3.25 1.46 -5.57
CA PRO A 8 -3.97 1.65 -6.83
C PRO A 8 -3.31 2.73 -7.72
N GLY A 9 -3.30 2.50 -9.03
CA GLY A 9 -2.77 3.40 -10.06
C GLY A 9 -1.37 2.99 -10.57
N PRO A 10 -0.79 3.74 -11.51
CA PRO A 10 0.55 3.47 -12.05
C PRO A 10 1.66 3.93 -11.10
N ALA A 11 2.87 3.44 -11.36
CA ALA A 11 4.09 3.98 -10.78
C ALA A 11 4.20 5.51 -11.03
N PRO A 12 4.83 6.28 -10.14
CA PRO A 12 5.64 5.87 -8.99
C PRO A 12 4.81 5.52 -7.74
N TRP A 13 5.16 4.40 -7.10
CA TRP A 13 4.52 3.94 -5.86
C TRP A 13 4.89 4.76 -4.62
N GLY A 14 6.10 5.33 -4.64
CA GLY A 14 6.61 6.17 -3.56
C GLY A 14 7.17 5.41 -2.36
N PHE A 15 7.71 4.21 -2.56
CA PHE A 15 8.50 3.51 -1.55
C PHE A 15 9.81 3.01 -2.17
N ARG A 16 10.79 2.75 -1.30
CA ARG A 16 12.06 2.10 -1.63
C ARG A 16 12.15 0.79 -0.86
N LEU A 17 12.60 -0.25 -1.55
CA LEU A 17 12.89 -1.55 -0.96
C LEU A 17 14.37 -1.86 -1.01
N SER A 18 14.83 -2.77 -0.17
CA SER A 18 16.20 -3.29 -0.15
C SER A 18 16.20 -4.75 0.30
N GLY A 19 17.29 -5.47 0.03
CA GLY A 19 17.37 -6.91 0.28
C GLY A 19 16.93 -7.75 -0.92
N GLY A 20 16.69 -9.04 -0.70
CA GLY A 20 16.43 -10.06 -1.71
C GLY A 20 17.23 -11.32 -1.43
N ILE A 21 16.77 -12.45 -1.96
CA ILE A 21 17.41 -13.75 -1.69
C ILE A 21 18.88 -13.80 -2.11
N ASP A 22 19.23 -13.03 -3.15
CA ASP A 22 20.58 -12.91 -3.68
C ASP A 22 21.56 -12.29 -2.66
N PHE A 23 21.03 -11.42 -1.80
CA PHE A 23 21.77 -10.78 -0.71
C PHE A 23 21.63 -11.52 0.62
N ASN A 24 20.97 -12.69 0.63
CA ASN A 24 20.61 -13.44 1.83
C ASN A 24 19.89 -12.56 2.88
N GLN A 25 19.09 -11.61 2.40
CA GLN A 25 18.36 -10.64 3.22
C GLN A 25 16.89 -10.61 2.79
N PRO A 26 15.93 -10.49 3.71
CA PRO A 26 14.53 -10.35 3.33
C PRO A 26 14.29 -9.02 2.60
N LEU A 27 13.28 -8.96 1.74
CA LEU A 27 12.90 -7.71 1.09
C LEU A 27 12.27 -6.79 2.13
N ILE A 28 12.90 -5.66 2.42
CA ILE A 28 12.44 -4.70 3.44
C ILE A 28 12.19 -3.33 2.83
N ILE A 29 11.18 -2.62 3.34
CA ILE A 29 10.93 -1.22 2.98
C ILE A 29 11.89 -0.35 3.77
N THR A 30 12.76 0.38 3.07
CA THR A 30 13.75 1.27 3.72
C THR A 30 13.28 2.71 3.80
N ARG A 31 12.43 3.14 2.87
CA ARG A 31 11.97 4.52 2.81
C ARG A 31 10.61 4.65 2.14
N ILE A 32 9.83 5.62 2.58
CA ILE A 32 8.53 5.96 1.99
C ILE A 32 8.49 7.46 1.77
N THR A 33 7.97 7.85 0.61
CA THR A 33 7.75 9.24 0.25
C THR A 33 6.43 9.72 0.85
N PRO A 34 6.41 10.78 1.68
CA PRO A 34 5.17 11.32 2.23
C PRO A 34 4.26 11.84 1.11
N GLY A 35 2.95 11.60 1.24
CA GLY A 35 1.96 11.98 0.22
C GLY A 35 1.92 11.05 -1.02
N SER A 36 2.67 9.95 -1.01
CA SER A 36 2.60 8.92 -2.04
C SER A 36 1.54 7.85 -1.75
N LYS A 37 1.26 7.00 -2.75
CA LYS A 37 0.36 5.85 -2.62
C LYS A 37 0.79 4.93 -1.47
N ALA A 38 2.10 4.69 -1.33
CA ALA A 38 2.66 3.89 -0.25
C ALA A 38 2.33 4.47 1.14
N SER A 39 2.44 5.79 1.27
CA SER A 39 2.07 6.49 2.51
C SER A 39 0.57 6.39 2.79
N THR A 40 -0.28 6.55 1.78
CA THR A 40 -1.74 6.41 1.92
C THR A 40 -2.15 5.00 2.31
N ALA A 41 -1.39 3.99 1.85
CA ALA A 41 -1.64 2.59 2.15
C ALA A 41 -1.03 2.11 3.48
N ASN A 42 -0.58 3.04 4.34
CA ASN A 42 -0.01 2.76 5.66
C ASN A 42 1.23 1.87 5.66
N LEU A 43 1.99 1.86 4.55
CA LEU A 43 3.33 1.27 4.57
C LEU A 43 4.22 2.09 5.51
N CYS A 44 5.15 1.41 6.17
CA CYS A 44 6.17 2.01 7.02
C CYS A 44 7.56 1.48 6.66
N PRO A 45 8.62 2.30 6.82
CA PRO A 45 9.97 1.78 6.78
C PRO A 45 10.17 0.76 7.90
N GLY A 46 10.84 -0.36 7.59
CA GLY A 46 11.00 -1.51 8.47
C GLY A 46 10.01 -2.65 8.22
N ASP A 47 9.00 -2.45 7.37
CA ASP A 47 8.09 -3.53 6.96
C ASP A 47 8.81 -4.54 6.05
N VAL A 48 8.60 -5.83 6.32
CA VAL A 48 9.21 -6.93 5.57
C VAL A 48 8.24 -7.43 4.49
N ILE A 49 8.58 -7.33 3.22
CA ILE A 49 7.77 -7.80 2.10
C ILE A 49 7.94 -9.32 1.94
N VAL A 50 6.84 -10.05 2.19
CA VAL A 50 6.75 -11.51 2.05
C VAL A 50 6.06 -11.96 0.76
N ALA A 51 5.31 -11.07 0.09
CA ALA A 51 4.79 -11.33 -1.26
C ALA A 51 4.61 -10.04 -2.07
N ILE A 52 4.78 -10.12 -3.39
CA ILE A 52 4.58 -9.03 -4.35
C ILE A 52 3.65 -9.52 -5.46
N ASN A 53 2.57 -8.78 -5.68
CA ASN A 53 1.53 -9.07 -6.64
C ASN A 53 0.95 -10.49 -6.54
N GLY A 54 0.86 -11.03 -5.32
CA GLY A 54 0.39 -12.39 -5.05
C GLY A 54 1.47 -13.48 -5.14
N LEU A 55 2.72 -13.12 -5.42
CA LEU A 55 3.85 -14.06 -5.50
C LEU A 55 4.72 -13.95 -4.26
N SER A 56 5.03 -15.09 -3.63
CA SER A 56 5.91 -15.14 -2.47
C SER A 56 7.31 -14.65 -2.79
N THR A 57 7.88 -13.85 -1.89
CA THR A 57 9.24 -13.31 -2.04
C THR A 57 10.33 -14.25 -1.53
N GLU A 58 9.96 -15.42 -1.00
CA GLU A 58 10.88 -16.42 -0.42
C GLU A 58 12.00 -16.85 -1.37
N ASN A 59 11.73 -16.87 -2.68
CA ASN A 59 12.70 -17.19 -3.74
C ASN A 59 12.93 -16.01 -4.69
N MET A 60 12.62 -14.78 -4.25
CA MET A 60 12.59 -13.63 -5.14
C MET A 60 13.83 -12.76 -4.98
N THR A 61 14.55 -12.57 -6.09
CA THR A 61 15.77 -11.76 -6.10
C THR A 61 15.43 -10.28 -6.02
N HIS A 62 16.43 -9.47 -5.67
CA HIS A 62 16.26 -8.01 -5.65
C HIS A 62 15.77 -7.49 -7.01
N ASN A 63 16.33 -8.02 -8.11
CA ASN A 63 15.95 -7.63 -9.45
C ASN A 63 14.52 -8.05 -9.78
N ASP A 64 14.12 -9.29 -9.52
CA ASP A 64 12.75 -9.76 -9.78
C ASP A 64 11.74 -8.93 -8.99
N ALA A 65 12.02 -8.62 -7.73
CA ALA A 65 11.19 -7.72 -6.94
C ALA A 65 11.02 -6.34 -7.59
N GLN A 66 12.11 -5.73 -8.08
CA GLN A 66 12.02 -4.47 -8.79
C GLN A 66 11.21 -4.57 -10.08
N GLU A 67 11.44 -5.61 -10.89
CA GLU A 67 10.72 -5.83 -12.14
C GLU A 67 9.23 -6.01 -11.90
N ARG A 68 8.85 -6.80 -10.89
CA ARG A 68 7.44 -7.01 -10.51
C ARG A 68 6.75 -5.71 -10.09
N ILE A 69 7.45 -4.90 -9.29
CA ILE A 69 6.95 -3.60 -8.83
C ILE A 69 6.81 -2.62 -10.01
N LYS A 70 7.75 -2.64 -10.96
CA LYS A 70 7.70 -1.80 -12.18
C LYS A 70 6.65 -2.29 -13.18
N ALA A 71 6.46 -3.59 -13.30
CA ALA A 71 5.50 -4.22 -14.20
C ALA A 71 4.05 -4.00 -13.77
N ALA A 72 3.82 -3.75 -12.47
CA ALA A 72 2.53 -3.28 -11.99
C ALA A 72 2.24 -1.88 -12.58
N ALA A 73 1.37 -1.82 -13.58
CA ALA A 73 0.96 -0.55 -14.20
C ALA A 73 -0.39 -0.04 -13.66
N HIS A 74 -1.25 -0.93 -13.18
CA HIS A 74 -2.60 -0.57 -12.73
C HIS A 74 -2.75 -0.59 -11.22
N GLN A 75 -2.14 -1.58 -10.57
CA GLN A 75 -2.20 -1.77 -9.12
C GLN A 75 -1.04 -2.64 -8.68
N LEU A 76 -0.44 -2.30 -7.54
CA LEU A 76 0.58 -3.10 -6.90
C LEU A 76 0.07 -3.64 -5.57
N SER A 77 0.02 -4.97 -5.45
CA SER A 77 -0.34 -5.64 -4.22
C SER A 77 0.93 -6.10 -3.50
N LEU A 78 1.10 -5.77 -2.23
CA LEU A 78 2.25 -6.16 -1.41
C LEU A 78 1.74 -6.84 -0.15
N ARG A 79 2.32 -7.98 0.21
CA ARG A 79 2.10 -8.60 1.50
C ARG A 79 3.32 -8.33 2.36
N ILE A 80 3.12 -7.67 3.48
CA ILE A 80 4.18 -7.30 4.41
C ILE A 80 3.98 -7.97 5.76
N GLU A 81 5.06 -8.16 6.51
CA GLU A 81 5.04 -8.54 7.92
C GLU A 81 5.64 -7.41 8.75
N ARG A 82 4.81 -6.87 9.64
CA ARG A 82 5.21 -5.89 10.64
C ARG A 82 5.42 -6.61 11.97
N TYR A 83 6.64 -6.57 12.49
CA TYR A 83 6.92 -7.01 13.86
C TYR A 83 6.32 -6.00 14.83
N VAL A 84 5.12 -6.32 15.32
CA VAL A 84 4.40 -5.51 16.30
C VAL A 84 5.09 -5.68 17.66
N ASN A 85 6.09 -4.84 17.95
CA ASN A 85 6.34 -4.51 19.34
C ASN A 85 5.14 -3.67 19.77
N ILE A 86 4.36 -4.17 20.73
CA ILE A 86 3.13 -3.57 21.22
C ILE A 86 3.47 -2.19 21.82
N SER A 87 3.49 -1.14 21.00
CA SER A 87 3.66 0.25 21.43
C SER A 87 3.18 1.22 20.34
N LEU A 88 1.89 1.56 20.43
CA LEU A 88 1.36 2.92 20.37
C LEU A 88 1.49 3.80 19.11
N HIS A 89 2.02 3.34 17.98
CA HIS A 89 2.12 4.21 16.80
C HIS A 89 0.91 4.05 15.87
N THR A 90 -0.08 4.88 16.15
CA THR A 90 -1.34 5.08 15.44
C THR A 90 -1.10 5.61 14.02
N CYS A 91 -0.93 4.72 13.04
CA CYS A 91 -1.22 5.08 11.65
C CYS A 91 -2.75 5.15 11.51
N LYS A 92 -3.27 6.38 11.51
CA LYS A 92 -4.71 6.67 11.53
C LYS A 92 -5.45 5.84 10.48
N PRO A 93 -6.53 5.12 10.84
CA PRO A 93 -7.44 4.58 9.86
C PRO A 93 -8.19 5.75 9.23
N THR A 94 -7.69 6.30 8.11
CA THR A 94 -8.53 7.11 7.24
C THR A 94 -9.54 6.16 6.59
N SER A 95 -10.69 6.06 7.26
CA SER A 95 -11.92 5.49 6.74
C SER A 95 -12.15 5.96 5.31
N PRO A 96 -12.21 5.07 4.30
CA PRO A 96 -12.91 5.43 3.07
C PRO A 96 -14.39 5.51 3.45
N THR A 97 -14.95 6.72 3.45
CA THR A 97 -16.39 6.90 3.31
C THR A 97 -16.77 6.64 1.86
N PRO A 98 -17.50 5.56 1.55
CA PRO A 98 -18.70 5.61 0.73
C PRO A 98 -19.87 5.68 1.74
N HIS A 99 -20.83 6.58 1.69
CA HIS A 99 -21.91 6.67 0.71
C HIS A 99 -22.48 8.09 0.84
N GLN A 100 -22.37 8.90 -0.21
CA GLN A 100 -23.48 9.20 -1.12
C GLN A 100 -24.14 10.54 -0.79
N ALA A 101 -23.73 11.56 -1.54
CA ALA A 101 -24.53 12.76 -1.72
C ALA A 101 -25.80 12.39 -2.49
N ILE A 102 -26.97 12.75 -1.96
CA ILE A 102 -28.11 13.31 -2.69
C ILE A 102 -28.94 14.07 -1.66
N VAL A 103 -29.12 15.36 -1.91
CA VAL A 103 -29.99 16.27 -1.17
C VAL A 103 -31.46 15.96 -1.51
N PRO A 104 -32.36 15.77 -0.54
CA PRO A 104 -33.80 15.85 -0.77
C PRO A 104 -34.43 17.00 0.01
N GLY A 105 -35.14 17.88 -0.71
CA GLY A 105 -35.90 19.02 -0.16
C GLY A 105 -35.19 20.34 -0.45
N THR A 106 -35.77 21.32 -1.13
CA THR A 106 -37.14 21.82 -0.99
C THR A 106 -37.37 22.85 -2.10
N HIS A 107 -38.47 22.75 -2.86
CA HIS A 107 -39.45 23.83 -3.06
C HIS A 107 -40.45 23.46 -4.18
N PRO A 108 -41.77 23.36 -3.86
CA PRO A 108 -42.83 23.39 -4.87
C PRO A 108 -43.08 24.85 -5.27
N GLN A 109 -43.10 25.13 -6.58
CA GLN A 109 -43.64 26.40 -7.09
C GLN A 109 -45.03 26.16 -7.68
N GLU A 110 -45.98 26.78 -7.00
CA GLU A 110 -47.39 26.96 -7.28
C GLU A 110 -47.59 28.05 -8.38
N GLN A 111 -48.60 27.83 -9.25
CA GLN A 111 -49.46 28.71 -10.06
C GLN A 111 -48.93 30.01 -10.72
N ASP A 112 -49.21 30.17 -12.03
CA ASP A 112 -50.34 30.98 -12.55
C ASP A 112 -50.84 30.36 -13.88
#